data_AF-A0AA88V0Y3-F1
#
_entry.id   AF-A0AA88V0Y3-F1
#
_cell.length_a   1.000
_cell.length_b   1.000
_cell.length_c   1.000
_cell.angle_alpha   90.00
_cell.angle_beta   90.00
_cell.angle_gamma   90.00
#
_symmetry.space_group_name_H-M   'P 1'
#
loop_
_entity.id
_entity.type
_entity.pdbx_description
1 polymer ?
#
loop_
_entity_poly.entity_id
_entity_poly.type
_entity_poly.pdbx_seq_one_letter_code
_entity_poly.pdbx_strand_id
1 'polypeptide(L)'
;QVLETISSSPQNKYWSNISRGSCGGGLNQIFTTKIFSNVTCDCSFNSSSVCHVTNIQLKGLNLTGVLPAEFANLSYLREIDLTRNYINGSIPTTFGQVRLTILSLLGNRISGSIPKEIGDIATLEVLTLEDNLLGGPLPQNLGSLSNLTRLRIDGSTLCGKIPDFIGNWTKLDRL
;
A
#
# COMPACT_ATOMS: atom_id res chain seq x y z
N GLN A 1 10.38 -5.98 -15.47
CA GLN A 1 11.34 -6.51 -14.47
C GLN A 1 10.84 -6.47 -13.03
N VAL A 2 10.62 -5.32 -12.38
CA VAL A 2 10.28 -5.31 -10.93
C VAL A 2 8.97 -6.03 -10.59
N LEU A 3 7.93 -5.86 -11.40
CA LEU A 3 6.67 -6.52 -11.11
C LEU A 3 6.63 -7.97 -11.62
N GLU A 4 7.46 -8.36 -12.60
CA GLU A 4 7.55 -9.77 -13.06
C GLU A 4 7.89 -10.71 -11.90
N THR A 5 8.58 -10.20 -10.88
CA THR A 5 8.87 -10.90 -9.62
C THR A 5 7.63 -11.12 -8.74
N ILE A 6 6.62 -10.23 -8.78
CA ILE A 6 5.32 -10.41 -8.09
C ILE A 6 4.51 -11.55 -8.73
N SER A 7 4.77 -11.80 -10.03
CA SER A 7 4.08 -12.80 -10.84
C SER A 7 4.56 -14.23 -10.62
N SER A 8 5.73 -14.45 -10.03
CA SER A 8 6.37 -15.77 -9.98
C SER A 8 5.87 -16.65 -8.84
N SER A 9 5.10 -16.09 -7.89
CA SER A 9 4.42 -16.86 -6.86
C SER A 9 3.16 -17.54 -7.43
N PRO A 10 3.06 -18.89 -7.39
CA PRO A 10 1.90 -19.64 -7.94
C PRO A 10 0.55 -19.27 -7.32
N GLN A 11 0.55 -18.56 -6.19
CA GLN A 11 -0.63 -18.23 -5.39
C GLN A 11 -1.42 -17.00 -5.89
N ASN A 12 -0.92 -16.25 -6.89
CA ASN A 12 -1.41 -14.88 -7.10
C ASN A 12 -1.59 -14.49 -8.58
N LYS A 13 -2.53 -15.16 -9.26
CA LYS A 13 -2.90 -14.92 -10.68
C LYS A 13 -3.35 -13.47 -10.99
N TYR A 14 -3.79 -12.70 -9.99
CA TYR A 14 -4.19 -11.30 -10.18
C TYR A 14 -3.00 -10.35 -10.19
N TRP A 15 -2.02 -10.57 -9.32
CA TRP A 15 -0.81 -9.74 -9.28
C TRP A 15 0.11 -10.01 -10.46
N SER A 16 0.02 -11.21 -11.06
CA SER A 16 0.74 -11.55 -12.27
C SER A 16 0.22 -10.87 -13.56
N ASN A 17 -0.97 -10.26 -13.53
CA ASN A 17 -1.45 -9.43 -14.63
C ASN A 17 -0.97 -7.97 -14.49
N ILE A 18 -0.87 -7.46 -13.27
CA ILE A 18 -0.26 -6.16 -12.96
C ILE A 18 1.22 -6.16 -13.40
N SER A 19 1.88 -7.31 -13.27
CA SER A 19 3.30 -7.44 -13.57
C SER A 19 3.71 -7.38 -15.02
N ARG A 20 2.84 -7.86 -15.92
CA ARG A 20 3.18 -8.10 -17.33
C ARG A 20 3.02 -6.87 -18.22
N GLY A 21 2.44 -5.77 -17.73
CA GLY A 21 2.19 -4.59 -18.57
C GLY A 21 2.30 -3.24 -17.87
N SER A 22 2.69 -3.17 -16.59
CA SER A 22 2.38 -1.96 -15.82
C SER A 22 2.98 -0.68 -16.38
N CYS A 23 4.21 -0.65 -16.92
CA CYS A 23 4.71 0.55 -17.61
C CYS A 23 5.57 0.23 -18.86
N GLY A 24 5.32 -0.92 -19.51
CA GLY A 24 6.19 -1.48 -20.54
C GLY A 24 6.09 -0.78 -21.91
N GLY A 25 7.02 0.13 -22.19
CA GLY A 25 7.57 0.42 -23.53
C GLY A 25 6.78 1.38 -24.44
N GLY A 26 7.17 2.66 -24.42
CA GLY A 26 6.97 3.61 -25.52
C GLY A 26 5.60 4.31 -25.56
N LEU A 27 5.61 5.56 -26.03
CA LEU A 27 4.56 6.59 -26.03
C LEU A 27 3.19 6.24 -26.66
N ASN A 28 2.83 4.99 -26.95
CA ASN A 28 1.58 4.66 -27.67
C ASN A 28 1.11 3.20 -27.48
N GLN A 29 0.94 2.71 -26.25
CA GLN A 29 0.22 1.45 -26.02
C GLN A 29 -1.08 1.67 -25.26
N ILE A 30 -2.21 1.45 -25.96
CA ILE A 30 -3.56 1.45 -25.40
C ILE A 30 -3.78 0.06 -24.78
N PHE A 31 -3.70 -0.06 -23.46
CA PHE A 31 -3.92 -1.32 -22.77
C PHE A 31 -5.42 -1.51 -22.46
N THR A 32 -6.07 -2.48 -23.11
CA THR A 32 -7.53 -2.71 -23.06
C THR A 32 -8.02 -3.67 -21.97
N THR A 33 -7.26 -3.90 -20.89
CA THR A 33 -7.74 -4.71 -19.75
C THR A 33 -8.14 -3.84 -18.55
N LYS A 34 -9.24 -4.18 -17.89
CA LYS A 34 -9.85 -3.46 -16.74
C LYS A 34 -8.91 -3.28 -15.53
N ILE A 35 -7.78 -3.98 -15.49
CA ILE A 35 -6.76 -3.86 -14.42
C ILE A 35 -5.82 -2.67 -14.70
N PHE A 36 -5.58 -2.32 -15.96
CA PHE A 36 -4.68 -1.21 -16.31
C PHE A 36 -5.28 0.17 -16.06
N SER A 37 -6.62 0.32 -16.05
CA SER A 37 -7.26 1.57 -15.62
C SER A 37 -7.01 1.90 -14.15
N ASN A 38 -6.59 0.91 -13.37
CA ASN A 38 -6.47 0.96 -11.93
C ASN A 38 -5.00 1.04 -11.48
N VAL A 39 -4.06 1.15 -12.43
CA VAL A 39 -2.64 1.38 -12.16
C VAL A 39 -2.22 2.61 -12.96
N THR A 40 -1.70 3.62 -12.28
CA THR A 40 -1.19 4.84 -12.92
C THR A 40 0.32 4.76 -13.05
N CYS A 41 0.83 5.10 -14.24
CA CYS A 41 2.24 5.36 -14.46
C CYS A 41 2.49 6.82 -14.77
N ASP A 42 3.66 7.30 -14.35
CA ASP A 42 4.18 8.61 -14.68
C ASP A 42 5.50 8.45 -15.43
N CYS A 43 5.56 9.07 -16.61
CA CYS A 43 6.72 9.09 -17.52
C CYS A 43 7.49 10.41 -17.45
N SER A 44 7.04 11.38 -16.65
CA SER A 44 7.64 12.71 -16.57
C SER A 44 8.93 12.75 -15.74
N PHE A 45 9.22 11.67 -15.00
CA PHE A 45 10.42 11.59 -14.18
C PHE A 45 11.70 11.62 -15.03
N ASN A 46 12.55 12.62 -14.77
CA ASN A 46 13.91 12.77 -15.29
C ASN A 46 14.07 12.70 -16.82
N SER A 47 13.08 13.15 -17.61
CA SER A 47 13.12 13.12 -19.09
C SER A 47 13.39 11.72 -19.67
N SER A 48 12.99 10.66 -18.95
CA SER A 48 13.29 9.28 -19.34
C SER A 48 12.23 8.68 -20.28
N SER A 49 12.65 7.72 -21.11
CA SER A 49 11.76 6.90 -21.94
C SER A 49 11.03 5.79 -21.15
N VAL A 50 11.14 5.81 -19.82
CA VAL A 50 10.66 4.77 -18.92
C VAL A 50 9.64 5.36 -17.97
N CYS A 51 8.42 4.84 -18.04
CA CYS A 51 7.37 5.23 -17.10
C CYS A 51 7.47 4.40 -15.82
N HIS A 52 7.12 4.99 -14.69
CA HIS A 52 7.15 4.35 -13.38
C HIS A 52 5.76 4.27 -12.77
N VAL A 53 5.44 3.17 -12.08
CA VAL A 53 4.15 3.03 -11.39
C VAL A 53 4.15 3.98 -10.19
N THR A 54 3.12 4.82 -10.11
CA THR A 54 2.93 5.78 -9.02
C THR A 54 1.74 5.46 -8.15
N ASN A 55 0.67 4.88 -8.71
CA ASN A 55 -0.56 4.60 -7.97
C ASN A 55 -1.12 3.23 -8.35
N ILE A 56 -1.56 2.46 -7.36
CA ILE A 56 -2.27 1.18 -7.52
C ILE A 56 -3.61 1.30 -6.80
N GLN A 57 -4.72 1.29 -7.53
CA GLN A 57 -6.08 1.52 -7.03
C GLN A 57 -7.03 0.37 -7.39
N LEU A 58 -6.98 -0.72 -6.65
CA LEU A 58 -7.67 -1.98 -6.98
C LEU A 58 -8.86 -2.23 -6.03
N LYS A 59 -9.78 -1.27 -5.95
CA LYS A 59 -10.91 -1.30 -5.01
C LYS A 59 -12.00 -2.29 -5.43
N GLY A 60 -12.53 -3.09 -4.49
CA GLY A 60 -13.76 -3.85 -4.73
C GLY A 60 -13.65 -4.90 -5.84
N LEU A 61 -12.46 -5.44 -6.09
CA LEU A 61 -12.19 -6.38 -7.18
C LEU A 61 -12.19 -7.85 -6.74
N ASN A 62 -12.65 -8.13 -5.51
CA ASN A 62 -12.63 -9.46 -4.90
C ASN A 62 -11.23 -10.11 -4.90
N LEU A 63 -10.17 -9.30 -4.80
CA LEU A 63 -8.79 -9.79 -4.80
C LEU A 63 -8.53 -10.65 -3.56
N THR A 64 -7.80 -11.74 -3.75
CA THR A 64 -7.38 -12.67 -2.69
C THR A 64 -5.86 -12.76 -2.64
N GLY A 65 -5.33 -13.50 -1.66
CA GLY A 65 -3.90 -13.71 -1.47
C GLY A 65 -3.29 -12.69 -0.53
N VAL A 66 -1.95 -12.65 -0.48
CA VAL A 66 -1.19 -11.79 0.45
C VAL A 66 -0.67 -10.52 -0.22
N LEU A 67 -0.38 -9.51 0.61
CA LEU A 67 0.34 -8.32 0.17
C LEU A 67 1.76 -8.68 -0.29
N PRO A 68 2.16 -8.32 -1.52
CA PRO A 68 3.49 -8.64 -2.04
C PRO A 68 4.55 -7.71 -1.44
N ALA A 69 5.60 -8.29 -0.87
CA ALA A 69 6.73 -7.55 -0.29
C ALA A 69 7.48 -6.73 -1.35
N GLU A 70 7.41 -7.17 -2.60
CA GLU A 70 8.04 -6.57 -3.77
C GLU A 70 7.47 -5.20 -4.16
N PHE A 71 6.35 -4.76 -3.58
CA PHE A 71 5.93 -3.35 -3.70
C PHE A 71 7.00 -2.39 -3.18
N ALA A 72 7.88 -2.84 -2.28
CA ALA A 72 9.09 -2.14 -1.86
C ALA A 72 10.03 -1.77 -3.03
N ASN A 73 10.03 -2.55 -4.12
CA ASN A 73 10.88 -2.30 -5.27
C ASN A 73 10.33 -1.21 -6.21
N LEU A 74 9.10 -0.73 -5.97
CA LEU A 74 8.49 0.34 -6.75
C LEU A 74 8.85 1.70 -6.14
N SER A 75 10.06 2.18 -6.39
CA SER A 75 10.61 3.39 -5.74
C SER A 75 9.81 4.68 -5.99
N TYR A 76 9.01 4.71 -7.04
CA TYR A 76 8.15 5.86 -7.40
C TYR A 76 6.69 5.68 -6.94
N LEU A 77 6.35 4.56 -6.30
CA LEU A 77 5.02 4.34 -5.79
C LEU A 77 4.70 5.35 -4.68
N ARG A 78 3.51 5.93 -4.76
CA ARG A 78 2.97 6.94 -3.83
C ARG A 78 1.65 6.50 -3.22
N GLU A 79 0.86 5.72 -3.95
CA GLU A 79 -0.45 5.29 -3.47
C GLU A 79 -0.65 3.79 -3.67
N ILE A 80 -1.10 3.14 -2.60
CA ILE A 80 -1.69 1.82 -2.63
C ILE A 80 -3.09 1.94 -2.03
N ASP A 81 -4.11 1.64 -2.83
CA ASP A 81 -5.47 1.54 -2.38
C ASP A 81 -6.07 0.19 -2.81
N LEU A 82 -6.22 -0.69 -1.82
CA LEU A 82 -6.73 -2.06 -1.97
C LEU A 82 -8.05 -2.24 -1.21
N THR A 83 -8.77 -1.14 -1.01
CA THR A 83 -10.02 -1.08 -0.22
C THR A 83 -11.05 -2.13 -0.68
N ARG A 84 -11.69 -2.80 0.29
CA ARG A 84 -12.80 -3.75 0.10
C ARG A 84 -12.42 -4.90 -0.84
N ASN A 85 -11.42 -5.68 -0.45
CA ASN A 85 -11.07 -6.93 -1.10
C ASN A 85 -11.03 -8.07 -0.06
N TYR A 86 -10.47 -9.22 -0.41
CA TYR A 86 -10.29 -10.40 0.45
C TYR A 86 -8.81 -10.72 0.68
N ILE A 87 -7.94 -9.70 0.64
CA ILE A 87 -6.49 -9.86 0.86
C ILE A 87 -6.26 -10.29 2.31
N ASN A 88 -5.37 -11.26 2.51
CA ASN A 88 -5.07 -11.86 3.81
C ASN A 88 -3.57 -11.81 4.13
N GLY A 89 -3.17 -12.44 5.23
CA GLY A 89 -1.79 -12.41 5.72
C GLY A 89 -1.47 -11.08 6.40
N SER A 90 -0.18 -10.82 6.66
CA SER A 90 0.28 -9.63 7.36
C SER A 90 0.76 -8.54 6.40
N ILE A 91 0.87 -7.31 6.93
CA ILE A 91 1.56 -6.22 6.25
C ILE A 91 3.06 -6.53 6.21
N PRO A 92 3.73 -6.55 5.04
CA PRO A 92 5.16 -6.81 4.95
C PRO A 92 5.98 -5.70 5.62
N THR A 93 7.04 -6.05 6.35
CA THR A 93 7.97 -5.07 6.95
C THR A 93 8.69 -4.24 5.90
N THR A 94 8.85 -4.75 4.68
CA THR A 94 9.46 -4.04 3.54
C THR A 94 8.66 -2.81 3.11
N PHE A 95 7.40 -2.66 3.54
CA PHE A 95 6.62 -1.45 3.23
C PHE A 95 7.23 -0.18 3.82
N GLY A 96 8.02 -0.29 4.89
CA GLY A 96 8.79 0.84 5.43
C GLY A 96 9.83 1.41 4.45
N GLN A 97 10.18 0.67 3.40
CA GLN A 97 11.11 1.11 2.36
C GLN A 97 10.42 1.91 1.23
N VAL A 98 9.09 1.85 1.14
CA VAL A 98 8.31 2.59 0.14
C VAL A 98 8.06 4.01 0.63
N ARG A 99 8.02 4.98 -0.29
CA ARG A 99 7.71 6.38 0.01
C ARG A 99 6.24 6.69 -0.31
N LEU A 100 5.33 5.97 0.36
CA LEU A 100 3.89 6.14 0.17
C LEU A 100 3.40 7.44 0.83
N THR A 101 2.40 8.05 0.19
CA THR A 101 1.56 9.11 0.74
C THR A 101 0.24 8.53 1.23
N ILE A 102 -0.28 7.50 0.55
CA ILE A 102 -1.54 6.84 0.88
C ILE A 102 -1.33 5.32 0.94
N LEU A 103 -1.73 4.72 2.06
CA LEU A 103 -1.89 3.28 2.21
C LEU A 103 -3.30 2.98 2.73
N SER A 104 -4.15 2.49 1.84
CA SER A 104 -5.49 2.01 2.20
C SER A 104 -5.64 0.50 2.02
N LEU A 105 -5.88 -0.17 3.14
CA LEU A 105 -6.18 -1.59 3.25
C LEU A 105 -7.57 -1.84 3.85
N LEU A 106 -8.41 -0.81 3.95
CA LEU A 106 -9.76 -0.87 4.53
C LEU A 106 -10.55 -2.08 4.02
N GLY A 107 -11.19 -2.82 4.93
CA GLY A 107 -12.14 -3.87 4.58
C GLY A 107 -11.48 -5.04 3.86
N ASN A 108 -10.45 -5.61 4.47
CA ASN A 108 -9.76 -6.81 4.00
C ASN A 108 -9.72 -7.87 5.12
N ARG A 109 -8.90 -8.91 4.95
CA ARG A 109 -8.66 -9.98 5.94
C ARG A 109 -7.21 -9.95 6.43
N ILE A 110 -6.58 -8.76 6.44
CA ILE A 110 -5.19 -8.59 6.89
C ILE A 110 -5.13 -8.89 8.39
N SER A 111 -4.15 -9.69 8.80
CA SER A 111 -3.98 -10.16 10.18
C SER A 111 -2.56 -9.94 10.70
N GLY A 112 -2.34 -10.26 11.98
CA GLY A 112 -1.08 -9.98 12.67
C GLY A 112 -1.02 -8.54 13.21
N SER A 113 0.17 -8.09 13.58
CA SER A 113 0.38 -6.74 14.10
C SER A 113 0.74 -5.74 12.99
N ILE A 114 0.48 -4.46 13.24
CA ILE A 114 1.01 -3.37 12.40
C ILE A 114 2.55 -3.37 12.57
N PRO A 115 3.34 -3.53 11.50
CA PRO A 115 4.80 -3.48 11.59
C PRO A 115 5.27 -2.10 12.04
N LYS A 116 6.35 -2.05 12.84
CA LYS A 116 6.94 -0.78 13.28
C LYS A 116 7.50 0.03 12.10
N GLU A 117 7.90 -0.66 11.04
CA GLU A 117 8.46 -0.11 9.81
C GLU A 117 7.47 0.79 9.06
N ILE A 118 6.16 0.67 9.34
CA ILE A 118 5.18 1.65 8.82
C ILE A 118 5.50 3.06 9.32
N GLY A 119 6.08 3.20 10.51
CA GLY A 119 6.54 4.49 11.04
C GLY A 119 7.73 5.09 10.29
N ASP A 120 8.43 4.32 9.45
CA ASP A 120 9.57 4.78 8.66
C ASP A 120 9.13 5.47 7.35
N ILE A 121 7.85 5.35 6.99
CA ILE A 121 7.24 5.98 5.82
C ILE A 121 6.94 7.45 6.13
N ALA A 122 7.98 8.28 6.27
CA ALA A 122 7.84 9.69 6.67
C ALA A 122 6.94 10.54 5.74
N THR A 123 6.67 10.06 4.52
CA THR A 123 5.79 10.70 3.54
C THR A 123 4.31 10.38 3.72
N LEU A 124 3.96 9.46 4.63
CA LEU A 124 2.59 8.95 4.75
C LEU A 124 1.66 10.02 5.32
N GLU A 125 0.57 10.28 4.61
CA GLU A 125 -0.48 11.23 4.98
C GLU A 125 -1.77 10.50 5.37
N VAL A 126 -2.07 9.39 4.70
CA VAL A 126 -3.29 8.61 4.95
C VAL A 126 -2.95 7.15 5.21
N LEU A 127 -3.33 6.66 6.39
CA LEU A 127 -3.25 5.25 6.76
C LEU A 127 -4.63 4.75 7.17
N THR A 128 -5.23 3.89 6.34
CA THR A 128 -6.55 3.30 6.60
C THR A 128 -6.43 1.77 6.65
N LEU A 129 -6.53 1.23 7.86
CA LEU A 129 -6.42 -0.19 8.19
C LEU A 129 -7.71 -0.75 8.79
N GLU A 130 -8.77 0.07 8.85
CA GLU A 130 -10.07 -0.30 9.41
C GLU A 130 -10.69 -1.56 8.76
N ASP A 131 -11.56 -2.24 9.51
CA ASP A 131 -12.22 -3.49 9.11
C ASP A 131 -11.24 -4.55 8.61
N ASN A 132 -10.26 -4.90 9.46
CA ASN A 132 -9.30 -5.98 9.24
C ASN A 132 -9.20 -6.88 10.49
N LEU A 133 -8.38 -7.92 10.42
CA LEU A 133 -8.10 -8.85 11.52
C LEU A 133 -6.79 -8.50 12.26
N LEU A 134 -6.39 -7.23 12.23
CA LEU A 134 -5.17 -6.74 12.86
C LEU A 134 -5.30 -6.75 14.38
N GLY A 135 -4.24 -7.17 15.07
CA GLY A 135 -4.18 -7.24 16.52
C GLY A 135 -2.86 -6.71 17.09
N GLY A 136 -2.66 -6.89 18.39
CA GLY A 136 -1.48 -6.36 19.09
C GLY A 136 -1.53 -4.84 19.29
N PRO A 137 -0.46 -4.26 19.87
CA PRO A 137 -0.38 -2.83 20.15
C PRO A 137 -0.04 -1.99 18.92
N LEU A 138 -0.46 -0.72 18.95
CA LEU A 138 0.03 0.28 18.02
C LEU A 138 1.54 0.47 18.24
N PRO A 139 2.39 0.32 17.20
CA PRO A 139 3.83 0.46 17.36
C PRO A 139 4.20 1.93 17.66
N GLN A 140 5.14 2.12 18.59
CA GLN A 140 5.63 3.46 18.97
C GLN A 140 6.17 4.28 17.79
N ASN A 141 6.73 3.59 16.79
CA ASN A 141 7.26 4.21 15.58
C ASN A 141 6.22 4.98 14.75
N LEU A 142 4.91 4.71 14.90
CA LEU A 142 3.89 5.52 14.21
C LEU A 142 3.98 7.00 14.61
N GLY A 143 4.49 7.31 15.80
CA GLY A 143 4.75 8.68 16.23
C GLY A 143 5.67 9.48 15.30
N SER A 144 6.49 8.82 14.48
CA SER A 144 7.37 9.46 13.49
C SER A 144 6.62 9.98 12.25
N LEU A 145 5.36 9.60 12.06
CA LEU A 145 4.53 9.99 10.91
C LEU A 145 4.04 11.43 11.00
N SER A 146 4.96 12.39 10.95
CA SER A 146 4.69 13.83 11.10
C SER A 146 3.80 14.44 10.01
N ASN A 147 3.61 13.73 8.88
CA ASN A 147 2.73 14.15 7.79
C ASN A 147 1.33 13.54 7.86
N LEU A 148 1.06 12.65 8.81
CA LEU A 148 -0.20 11.93 8.89
C LEU A 148 -1.36 12.91 9.15
N THR A 149 -2.31 12.94 8.22
CA THR A 149 -3.54 13.71 8.34
C THR A 149 -4.69 12.80 8.74
N ARG A 150 -4.68 11.54 8.29
CA ARG A 150 -5.73 10.58 8.58
C ARG A 150 -5.18 9.24 9.03
N LEU A 151 -5.61 8.79 10.20
CA LEU A 151 -5.46 7.42 10.67
C LEU A 151 -6.84 6.80 10.85
N ARG A 152 -7.08 5.60 10.30
CA ARG A 152 -8.26 4.80 10.63
C ARG A 152 -7.88 3.37 10.92
N ILE A 153 -8.24 2.90 12.09
CA ILE A 153 -7.88 1.58 12.62
C ILE A 153 -9.07 0.90 13.32
N ASP A 154 -10.26 1.47 13.17
CA ASP A 154 -11.51 0.95 13.72
C ASP A 154 -11.88 -0.43 13.13
N GLY A 155 -12.64 -1.23 13.86
CA GLY A 155 -13.03 -2.57 13.39
C GLY A 155 -11.89 -3.60 13.35
N SER A 156 -10.70 -3.28 13.89
CA SER A 156 -9.62 -4.24 14.15
C SER A 156 -9.61 -4.73 15.60
N THR A 157 -8.92 -5.83 15.90
CA THR A 157 -8.77 -6.41 17.26
C THR A 157 -7.53 -5.88 17.99
N LEU A 158 -7.15 -4.62 17.73
CA LEU A 158 -6.00 -3.96 18.33
C LEU A 158 -6.14 -3.87 19.85
N CYS A 159 -5.03 -4.01 20.57
CA CYS A 159 -5.00 -3.99 22.03
C CYS A 159 -3.87 -3.10 22.56
N GLY A 160 -3.75 -2.97 23.89
CA GLY A 160 -2.72 -2.13 24.51
C GLY A 160 -3.17 -0.69 24.76
N LYS A 161 -2.25 0.13 25.27
CA LYS A 161 -2.52 1.53 25.60
C LYS A 161 -2.52 2.37 24.34
N ILE A 162 -3.40 3.37 24.29
CA ILE A 162 -3.31 4.46 23.33
C ILE A 162 -1.95 5.15 23.55
N PRO A 163 -1.06 5.19 22.55
CA PRO A 163 0.26 5.77 22.75
C PRO A 163 0.22 7.30 22.83
N ASP A 164 1.07 7.87 23.68
CA ASP A 164 1.14 9.33 23.90
C ASP A 164 1.56 10.11 22.64
N PHE A 165 2.23 9.45 21.67
CA PHE A 165 2.66 10.08 20.43
C PHE A 165 1.50 10.58 19.55
N ILE A 166 0.26 10.11 19.77
CA ILE A 166 -0.91 10.62 19.02
C ILE A 166 -1.05 12.14 19.21
N GLY A 167 -0.68 12.66 20.39
CA GLY A 167 -0.65 14.10 20.65
C GLY A 167 0.38 14.89 19.83
N ASN A 168 1.36 14.22 19.22
CA ASN A 168 2.40 14.87 18.41
C ASN A 168 2.01 15.03 16.93
N TRP A 169 0.91 14.41 16.48
CA TRP A 169 0.43 14.54 15.10
C TRP A 169 -0.36 15.84 14.93
N THR A 170 0.37 16.93 14.68
CA THR A 170 -0.20 18.28 14.54
C THR A 170 -1.07 18.46 13.29
N LYS A 171 -0.94 17.57 12.30
CA LYS A 171 -1.70 17.60 11.05
C LYS A 171 -2.93 16.68 11.05
N LEU A 172 -3.13 15.90 12.10
CA LEU A 172 -4.20 14.91 12.16
C LEU A 172 -5.56 15.60 12.18
N ASP A 173 -6.39 15.32 11.18
CA ASP A 173 -7.76 15.83 11.06
C ASP A 173 -8.80 14.78 11.45
N ARG A 174 -8.46 13.50 11.30
CA ARG A 174 -9.35 12.35 11.49
C ARG A 174 -8.60 11.16 12.10
N LEU A 175 -9.17 10.63 13.18
CA LEU A 175 -8.73 9.44 13.92
C LEU A 175 -9.89 8.44 14.06
#